data_AF-A0A8K1L3B9-F1
#
_entry.id   AF-A0A8K1L3B9-F1
#
_cell.length_a   1.000
_cell.length_b   1.000
_cell.length_c   1.000
_cell.angle_alpha   90.00
_cell.angle_beta   90.00
_cell.angle_gamma   90.00
#
_symmetry.space_group_name_H-M   'P 1'
#
loop_
_entity.id
_entity.type
_entity.pdbx_description
1 polymer ?
#
loop_
_entity_poly.entity_id
_entity_poly.type
_entity_poly.pdbx_seq_one_letter_code
_entity_poly.pdbx_strand_id
1 'polypeptide(L)'
;HGQILVLTYPLIGNYGIPAEELDENMLSKHFESNHKIWVSGLIVGEVCETPSHWRQKQTLHEWMVQHKIPGIAGIDTRALTKKIRENGTILGKIVQSVEGPFEGLAFEDQNKRNLVAEVSTKKVVTYNPKGSPRICAVDCGLKLNQIRCFLKRGARVDLVPWNHKLDSKNFDGLFLSNGPGDPIVCKETVDNIKKVLESSEVKPIFGICLGHQLLASAIGCKTFKMKYGNRGHNLPCLHHSTKRCFMTSQNHGFAVNAHTLTSEWEPLFTNVNDGT
;
A
#
# COMPACT_ATOMS: atom_id res chain seq x y z
N HIS A 1 3.73 5.30 -3.48
CA HIS A 1 5.12 5.75 -3.63
C HIS A 1 5.55 5.60 -5.08
N GLY A 2 6.18 6.62 -5.66
CA GLY A 2 6.73 6.55 -7.03
C GLY A 2 5.68 6.44 -8.15
N GLN A 3 4.40 6.71 -7.89
CA GLN A 3 3.30 6.54 -8.86
C GLN A 3 2.52 7.84 -8.99
N ILE A 4 2.14 8.18 -10.23
CA ILE A 4 1.18 9.24 -10.51
C ILE A 4 -0.22 8.63 -10.41
N LEU A 5 -1.05 9.19 -9.53
CA LEU A 5 -2.39 8.69 -9.28
C LEU A 5 -3.40 9.40 -10.19
N VAL A 6 -4.17 8.62 -10.95
CA VAL A 6 -5.31 9.11 -11.73
C VAL A 6 -6.59 8.76 -10.96
N LEU A 7 -7.38 9.76 -10.59
CA LEU A 7 -8.66 9.54 -9.94
C LEU A 7 -9.79 9.46 -10.97
N THR A 8 -10.59 8.40 -10.87
CA THR A 8 -11.72 8.16 -11.77
C THR A 8 -12.98 8.90 -11.36
N TYR A 9 -13.12 9.25 -10.08
CA TYR A 9 -14.18 10.15 -9.63
C TYR A 9 -13.87 11.56 -10.15
N PRO A 10 -14.78 12.21 -10.90
CA PRO A 10 -14.43 13.41 -11.66
C PRO A 10 -14.20 14.65 -10.79
N LEU A 11 -14.93 14.78 -9.67
CA LEU A 11 -14.91 15.98 -8.81
C LEU A 11 -14.06 15.72 -7.57
N ILE A 12 -12.86 16.30 -7.50
CA ILE A 12 -11.92 16.02 -6.42
C ILE A 12 -11.68 17.25 -5.55
N GLY A 13 -11.64 17.05 -4.24
CA GLY A 13 -11.36 18.12 -3.26
C GLY A 13 -12.59 18.69 -2.56
N ASN A 14 -13.80 18.18 -2.84
CA ASN A 14 -15.07 18.73 -2.33
C ASN A 14 -15.13 18.92 -0.80
N TYR A 15 -14.45 18.06 -0.04
CA TYR A 15 -14.41 18.13 1.44
C TYR A 15 -13.17 18.84 1.99
N GLY A 16 -12.30 19.34 1.11
CA GLY A 16 -11.01 19.91 1.47
C GLY A 16 -10.12 18.88 2.16
N ILE A 17 -9.11 19.39 2.86
CA ILE A 17 -8.14 18.59 3.60
C ILE A 17 -8.28 18.90 5.10
N PRO A 18 -8.37 17.86 5.96
CA PRO A 18 -8.45 18.05 7.40
C PRO A 18 -7.10 18.44 8.01
N ALA A 19 -7.11 18.85 9.28
CA ALA A 19 -5.89 19.15 10.02
C ALA A 19 -4.94 17.94 10.09
N GLU A 20 -3.63 18.18 10.07
CA GLU A 20 -2.60 17.15 10.29
C GLU A 20 -2.37 16.88 11.79
N GLU A 21 -3.44 16.59 12.51
CA GLU A 21 -3.38 16.25 13.92
C GLU A 21 -2.89 14.81 14.15
N LEU A 22 -2.18 14.61 15.26
CA LEU A 22 -1.79 13.30 15.76
C LEU A 22 -2.70 12.87 16.92
N ASP A 23 -2.98 11.58 17.02
CA ASP A 23 -3.65 10.95 18.15
C ASP A 23 -2.68 10.71 19.33
N GLU A 24 -3.20 10.14 20.43
CA GLU A 24 -2.42 9.80 21.62
C GLU A 24 -1.28 8.80 21.37
N ASN A 25 -1.31 8.10 20.23
CA ASN A 25 -0.27 7.16 19.81
C ASN A 25 0.70 7.79 18.80
N MET A 26 0.66 9.11 18.61
CA MET A 26 1.46 9.83 17.60
C MET A 26 1.20 9.36 16.17
N LEU A 27 0.01 8.82 15.90
CA LEU A 27 -0.46 8.47 14.56
C LEU A 27 -1.34 9.61 14.05
N SER A 28 -1.23 9.96 12.78
CA SER A 28 -2.13 10.95 12.19
C SER A 28 -3.59 10.56 12.40
N LYS A 29 -4.46 11.46 12.87
CA LYS A 29 -5.88 11.16 13.10
C LYS A 29 -6.67 10.94 11.81
N HIS A 30 -6.26 11.61 10.74
CA HIS A 30 -7.07 11.72 9.52
C HIS A 30 -6.39 11.17 8.28
N PHE A 31 -5.10 10.84 8.36
CA PHE A 31 -4.33 10.32 7.24
C PHE A 31 -3.83 8.90 7.51
N GLU A 32 -3.48 8.19 6.45
CA GLU A 32 -2.97 6.82 6.51
C GLU A 32 -1.44 6.75 6.56
N SER A 33 -0.78 7.90 6.65
CA SER A 33 0.66 8.08 6.88
C SER A 33 0.92 9.40 7.59
N ASN A 34 1.97 9.46 8.41
CA ASN A 34 2.34 10.67 9.14
C ASN A 34 2.99 11.68 8.18
N HIS A 35 2.43 12.89 8.11
CA HIS A 35 2.99 14.10 7.47
C HIS A 35 3.56 13.88 6.06
N LYS A 36 2.93 13.02 5.25
CA LYS A 36 3.44 12.69 3.92
C LYS A 36 2.36 12.25 2.96
N ILE A 37 2.43 12.80 1.75
CA ILE A 37 1.73 12.32 0.55
C ILE A 37 2.65 11.36 -0.20
N TRP A 38 2.18 10.15 -0.48
CA TRP A 38 2.99 9.10 -1.13
C TRP A 38 2.87 9.03 -2.65
N VAL A 39 1.92 9.74 -3.25
CA VAL A 39 1.83 9.81 -4.72
C VAL A 39 2.89 10.77 -5.23
N SER A 40 3.48 10.46 -6.38
CA SER A 40 4.45 11.33 -7.05
C SER A 40 3.78 12.45 -7.83
N GLY A 41 2.49 12.31 -8.10
CA GLY A 41 1.65 13.33 -8.68
C GLY A 41 0.19 12.90 -8.70
N LEU A 42 -0.71 13.84 -8.93
CA LEU A 42 -2.15 13.61 -8.97
C LEU A 42 -2.75 14.13 -10.29
N ILE A 43 -3.57 13.32 -10.94
CA ILE A 43 -4.32 13.67 -12.15
C ILE A 43 -5.80 13.54 -11.82
N VAL A 44 -6.56 14.61 -12.02
CA VAL A 44 -8.00 14.67 -11.76
C VAL A 44 -8.76 15.28 -12.94
N GLY A 45 -10.06 15.04 -13.00
CA GLY A 45 -10.96 15.70 -13.96
C GLY A 45 -11.16 17.16 -13.58
N GLU A 46 -11.74 17.39 -12.42
CA GLU A 46 -12.03 18.73 -11.89
C GLU A 46 -11.58 18.83 -10.42
N VAL A 47 -11.07 20.00 -10.05
CA VAL A 47 -10.73 20.33 -8.66
C VAL A 47 -11.78 21.28 -8.09
N CYS A 48 -12.31 20.95 -6.93
CA CYS A 48 -13.15 21.86 -6.16
C CYS A 48 -12.27 22.90 -5.45
N GLU A 49 -12.42 24.16 -5.85
CA GLU A 49 -11.67 25.29 -5.26
C GLU A 49 -12.30 25.80 -3.95
N THR A 50 -13.60 25.59 -3.76
CA THR A 50 -14.35 26.03 -2.58
C THR A 50 -14.90 24.84 -1.79
N PRO A 51 -14.03 24.07 -1.11
CA PRO A 51 -14.45 22.89 -0.36
C PRO A 51 -15.40 23.24 0.79
N SER A 52 -16.33 22.33 1.10
CA SER A 52 -17.27 22.49 2.21
C SER A 52 -17.40 21.22 3.03
N HIS A 53 -16.82 21.24 4.23
CA HIS A 53 -16.90 20.16 5.20
C HIS A 53 -16.45 20.66 6.58
N TRP A 54 -17.10 20.22 7.66
CA TRP A 54 -16.81 20.71 9.02
C TRP A 54 -15.37 20.48 9.52
N ARG A 55 -14.65 19.51 8.93
CA ARG A 55 -13.22 19.26 9.21
C ARG A 55 -12.26 19.99 8.28
N GLN A 56 -12.73 20.69 7.26
CA GLN A 56 -11.87 21.36 6.29
C GLN A 56 -10.98 22.39 7.00
N LYS A 57 -9.69 22.38 6.66
CA LYS A 57 -8.70 23.38 7.12
C LYS A 57 -7.97 24.05 5.97
N GLN A 58 -7.81 23.34 4.87
CA GLN A 58 -7.18 23.85 3.66
C GLN A 58 -7.78 23.16 2.43
N THR A 59 -7.53 23.75 1.27
CA THR A 59 -7.87 23.17 -0.04
C THR A 59 -6.92 22.02 -0.40
N LEU A 60 -7.31 21.22 -1.39
CA LEU A 60 -6.41 20.19 -1.95
C LEU A 60 -5.15 20.82 -2.55
N HIS A 61 -5.30 21.97 -3.23
CA HIS A 61 -4.19 22.68 -3.85
C HIS A 61 -3.13 23.10 -2.81
N GLU A 62 -3.56 23.78 -1.74
CA GLU A 62 -2.64 24.24 -0.68
C GLU A 62 -1.89 23.07 -0.04
N TRP A 63 -2.59 21.97 0.26
CA TRP A 63 -1.96 20.77 0.84
C TRP A 63 -0.92 20.13 -0.08
N MET A 64 -1.21 20.06 -1.39
CA MET A 64 -0.28 19.53 -2.38
C MET A 64 0.95 20.43 -2.56
N VAL A 65 0.78 21.75 -2.57
CA VAL A 65 1.88 22.72 -2.62
C VAL A 65 2.79 22.58 -1.40
N GLN A 66 2.23 22.49 -0.19
CA GLN A 66 2.99 22.27 1.06
C GLN A 66 3.85 21.01 0.99
N HIS A 67 3.32 19.94 0.42
CA HIS A 67 4.01 18.65 0.29
C HIS A 67 4.87 18.54 -0.98
N LYS A 68 4.93 19.59 -1.80
CA LYS A 68 5.68 19.64 -3.07
C LYS A 68 5.27 18.52 -4.04
N ILE A 69 3.96 18.24 -4.11
CA ILE A 69 3.41 17.22 -5.01
C ILE A 69 2.79 17.90 -6.22
N PRO A 70 3.23 17.58 -7.45
CA PRO A 70 2.62 18.12 -8.66
C PRO A 70 1.21 17.54 -8.87
N GLY A 71 0.30 18.39 -9.33
CA GLY A 71 -1.06 18.01 -9.70
C GLY A 71 -1.46 18.64 -11.03
N ILE A 72 -2.32 17.95 -11.78
CA ILE A 72 -2.94 18.49 -13.00
C ILE A 72 -4.44 18.17 -13.01
N ALA A 73 -5.24 19.18 -13.33
CA ALA A 73 -6.69 19.11 -13.47
C ALA A 73 -7.10 19.40 -14.93
N GLY A 74 -8.36 19.17 -15.27
CA GLY A 74 -8.88 19.36 -16.63
C GLY A 74 -8.53 18.23 -17.60
N ILE A 75 -8.06 17.09 -17.08
CA ILE A 75 -7.71 15.92 -17.90
C ILE A 75 -8.91 14.98 -17.99
N ASP A 76 -9.19 14.44 -19.18
CA ASP A 76 -10.13 13.33 -19.33
C ASP A 76 -9.56 12.06 -18.67
N THR A 77 -9.83 11.90 -17.38
CA THR A 77 -9.36 10.77 -16.58
C THR A 77 -9.99 9.46 -17.03
N ARG A 78 -11.15 9.49 -17.70
CA ARG A 78 -11.79 8.29 -18.27
C ARG A 78 -11.03 7.80 -19.49
N ALA A 79 -10.69 8.68 -20.43
CA ALA A 79 -9.87 8.34 -21.59
C ALA A 79 -8.48 7.82 -21.16
N LEU A 80 -7.85 8.50 -20.19
CA LEU A 80 -6.57 8.06 -19.64
C LEU A 80 -6.66 6.68 -18.96
N THR A 81 -7.72 6.44 -18.17
CA THR A 81 -7.96 5.14 -17.53
C THR A 81 -8.15 4.03 -18.56
N LYS A 82 -8.89 4.27 -19.65
CA LYS A 82 -9.01 3.31 -20.75
C LYS A 82 -7.66 2.97 -21.36
N LYS A 83 -6.85 3.99 -21.65
CA LYS A 83 -5.49 3.82 -22.20
C LYS A 83 -4.59 2.99 -21.28
N ILE A 84 -4.60 3.26 -19.97
CA ILE A 84 -3.86 2.47 -18.98
C ILE A 84 -4.38 1.03 -18.93
N ARG A 85 -5.70 0.82 -18.93
CA ARG A 85 -6.28 -0.54 -18.90
C ARG A 85 -5.91 -1.36 -20.13
N GLU A 86 -5.91 -0.74 -21.31
CA GLU A 86 -5.61 -1.39 -22.59
C GLU A 86 -4.11 -1.75 -22.72
N ASN A 87 -3.22 -0.86 -22.29
CA ASN A 87 -1.77 -1.00 -22.46
C ASN A 87 -1.03 -1.53 -21.21
N GLY A 88 -1.73 -1.64 -20.08
CA GLY A 88 -1.16 -2.07 -18.81
C GLY A 88 -0.44 -0.95 -18.04
N THR A 89 0.63 -1.27 -17.32
CA THR A 89 1.39 -0.27 -16.56
C THR A 89 2.12 0.69 -17.50
N ILE A 90 1.69 1.96 -17.54
CA ILE A 90 2.27 3.02 -18.36
C ILE A 90 3.20 3.89 -17.50
N LEU A 91 4.40 4.17 -18.01
CA LEU A 91 5.28 5.19 -17.44
C LEU A 91 4.79 6.58 -17.86
N GLY A 92 4.75 7.52 -16.92
CA GLY A 92 4.24 8.87 -17.15
C GLY A 92 5.04 9.92 -16.38
N LYS A 93 4.96 11.16 -16.86
CA LYS A 93 5.55 12.34 -16.22
C LYS A 93 4.56 13.50 -16.30
N ILE A 94 4.51 14.32 -15.26
CA ILE A 94 3.86 15.64 -15.28
C ILE A 94 4.98 16.64 -15.51
N VAL A 95 4.89 17.43 -16.58
CA VAL A 95 5.92 18.41 -16.95
C VAL A 95 5.27 19.78 -17.05
N GLN A 96 5.81 20.74 -16.32
CA GLN A 96 5.44 22.14 -16.41
C GLN A 96 6.48 22.85 -17.28
N SER A 97 6.13 23.16 -18.53
CA SER A 97 6.97 23.94 -19.45
C SER A 97 6.09 24.75 -20.39
N VAL A 98 6.64 25.86 -20.88
CA VAL A 98 5.98 26.75 -21.85
C VAL A 98 6.24 26.26 -23.29
N GLU A 99 7.35 25.57 -23.55
CA GLU A 99 7.74 25.06 -24.87
C GLU A 99 8.39 23.67 -24.79
N GLY A 100 8.36 22.92 -25.90
CA GLY A 100 9.01 21.61 -26.11
C GLY A 100 9.73 21.59 -27.46
N PRO A 101 10.69 20.66 -27.68
CA PRO A 101 10.71 19.29 -27.16
C PRO A 101 11.35 19.13 -25.77
N PHE A 102 10.85 18.17 -25.00
CA PHE A 102 11.38 17.81 -23.69
C PHE A 102 12.59 16.87 -23.80
N GLU A 103 13.66 17.34 -24.43
CA GLU A 103 14.87 16.55 -24.60
C GLU A 103 15.48 16.16 -23.24
N GLY A 104 15.94 14.91 -23.12
CA GLY A 104 16.53 14.39 -21.89
C GLY A 104 15.55 13.81 -20.85
N LEU A 105 14.23 13.81 -21.09
CA LEU A 105 13.28 13.16 -20.19
C LEU A 105 13.26 11.62 -20.36
N ALA A 106 14.20 10.93 -19.72
CA ALA A 106 14.20 9.46 -19.67
C ALA A 106 13.06 8.90 -18.79
N PHE A 107 12.26 7.97 -19.30
CA PHE A 107 11.27 7.26 -18.49
C PHE A 107 11.94 6.11 -17.74
N GLU A 108 11.82 6.13 -16.41
CA GLU A 108 12.39 5.10 -15.55
C GLU A 108 11.27 4.33 -14.85
N ASP A 109 11.36 3.00 -14.87
CA ASP A 109 10.44 2.15 -14.11
C ASP A 109 10.89 2.11 -12.64
N GLN A 110 10.10 2.77 -11.78
CA GLN A 110 10.32 2.81 -10.35
C GLN A 110 10.28 1.43 -9.69
N ASN A 111 9.63 0.43 -10.30
CA ASN A 111 9.54 -0.93 -9.74
C ASN A 111 10.89 -1.67 -9.76
N LYS A 112 11.90 -1.16 -10.48
CA LYS A 112 13.27 -1.70 -10.44
C LYS A 112 13.99 -1.39 -9.12
N ARG A 113 13.55 -0.37 -8.37
CA ARG A 113 14.12 0.02 -7.08
C ARG A 113 13.40 -0.69 -5.94
N ASN A 114 14.09 -0.84 -4.80
CA ASN A 114 13.45 -1.31 -3.57
C ASN A 114 12.62 -0.20 -2.94
N LEU A 115 11.39 -0.01 -3.43
CA LEU A 115 10.46 1.00 -2.95
C LEU A 115 10.08 0.80 -1.48
N VAL A 116 10.11 -0.44 -0.99
CA VAL A 116 9.85 -0.76 0.43
C VAL A 116 10.90 -0.11 1.33
N ALA A 117 12.19 -0.20 0.96
CA ALA A 117 13.27 0.42 1.72
C ALA A 117 13.14 1.94 1.80
N GLU A 118 12.53 2.59 0.81
CA GLU A 118 12.31 4.04 0.77
C GLU A 118 11.19 4.49 1.69
N VAL A 119 10.19 3.63 1.94
CA VAL A 119 8.99 3.98 2.71
C VAL A 119 8.99 3.45 4.14
N SER A 120 9.70 2.35 4.40
CA SER A 120 9.80 1.72 5.71
C SER A 120 10.37 2.67 6.76
N THR A 121 9.87 2.53 7.99
CA THR A 121 10.47 3.09 9.20
C THR A 121 11.96 2.76 9.27
N LYS A 122 12.73 3.67 9.87
CA LYS A 122 14.19 3.53 10.05
C LYS A 122 14.57 3.01 11.43
N LYS A 123 13.63 3.04 12.37
CA LYS A 123 13.85 2.62 13.76
C LYS A 123 12.65 1.81 14.24
N VAL A 124 12.89 0.96 15.22
CA VAL A 124 11.83 0.22 15.90
C VAL A 124 10.98 1.21 16.70
N VAL A 125 9.66 1.08 16.61
CA VAL A 125 8.70 1.88 17.38
C VAL A 125 7.71 0.93 18.05
N THR A 126 7.56 1.04 19.37
CA THR A 126 6.61 0.24 20.14
C THR A 126 5.37 1.06 20.45
N TYR A 127 4.20 0.53 20.09
CA TYR A 127 2.89 1.06 20.44
C TYR A 127 2.22 0.15 21.48
N ASN A 128 1.52 0.76 22.44
CA ASN A 128 0.87 0.06 23.55
C ASN A 128 1.82 -0.94 24.26
N PRO A 129 2.91 -0.48 24.91
CA PRO A 129 3.98 -1.34 25.42
C PRO A 129 3.54 -2.34 26.49
N LYS A 130 2.41 -2.09 27.16
CA LYS A 130 1.80 -2.98 28.17
C LYS A 130 0.73 -3.90 27.57
N GLY A 131 0.46 -3.79 26.27
CA GLY A 131 -0.55 -4.56 25.55
C GLY A 131 -0.18 -6.03 25.37
N SER A 132 -1.20 -6.82 25.03
CA SER A 132 -1.10 -8.24 24.70
C SER A 132 -2.18 -8.62 23.68
N PRO A 133 -1.89 -9.49 22.69
CA PRO A 133 -0.61 -10.16 22.42
C PRO A 133 0.47 -9.19 21.90
N ARG A 134 1.73 -9.64 21.86
CA ARG A 134 2.86 -8.93 21.23
C ARG A 134 2.92 -9.22 19.74
N ILE A 135 2.65 -8.20 18.93
CA ILE A 135 2.69 -8.29 17.47
C ILE A 135 3.96 -7.61 16.96
N CYS A 136 4.83 -8.39 16.30
CA CYS A 136 5.93 -7.82 15.51
C CYS A 136 5.35 -7.42 14.14
N ALA A 137 5.34 -6.13 13.82
CA ALA A 137 4.83 -5.60 12.56
C ALA A 137 5.99 -5.17 11.66
N VAL A 138 6.23 -5.90 10.57
CA VAL A 138 7.24 -5.52 9.57
C VAL A 138 6.68 -4.42 8.69
N ASP A 139 7.30 -3.25 8.74
CA ASP A 139 6.90 -2.08 7.95
C ASP A 139 7.41 -2.18 6.52
N CYS A 140 6.54 -2.61 5.62
CA CYS A 140 6.80 -2.59 4.19
C CYS A 140 6.25 -1.33 3.49
N GLY A 141 5.82 -0.31 4.23
CA GLY A 141 5.00 0.80 3.73
C GLY A 141 3.60 0.79 4.33
N LEU A 142 3.53 0.51 5.63
CA LEU A 142 2.33 0.29 6.40
C LEU A 142 1.40 1.50 6.38
N LYS A 143 0.10 1.23 6.25
CA LYS A 143 -0.96 2.20 6.51
C LYS A 143 -1.28 2.26 8.00
N LEU A 144 -1.35 3.46 8.58
CA LEU A 144 -1.54 3.65 10.03
C LEU A 144 -2.78 2.94 10.59
N ASN A 145 -3.84 2.76 9.80
CA ASN A 145 -5.03 2.06 10.28
C ASN A 145 -4.78 0.59 10.67
N GLN A 146 -3.73 -0.04 10.13
CA GLN A 146 -3.32 -1.39 10.55
C GLN A 146 -2.86 -1.39 12.01
N ILE A 147 -2.03 -0.41 12.41
CA ILE A 147 -1.63 -0.22 13.82
C ILE A 147 -2.88 0.07 14.66
N ARG A 148 -3.73 1.03 14.27
CA ARG A 148 -4.96 1.38 15.02
C ARG A 148 -5.84 0.15 15.29
N CYS A 149 -5.97 -0.74 14.30
CA CYS A 149 -6.75 -1.97 14.44
C CYS A 149 -6.17 -2.95 15.46
N PHE A 150 -4.86 -3.08 15.57
CA PHE A 150 -4.21 -3.89 16.61
C PHE A 150 -4.34 -3.26 18.00
N LEU A 151 -4.07 -1.96 18.11
CA LEU A 151 -4.16 -1.23 19.39
C LEU A 151 -5.59 -1.27 19.96
N LYS A 152 -6.60 -1.10 19.10
CA LYS A 152 -8.01 -1.22 19.49
C LYS A 152 -8.38 -2.60 20.05
N ARG A 153 -7.61 -3.64 19.72
CA ARG A 153 -7.77 -5.02 20.23
C ARG A 153 -6.90 -5.31 21.45
N GLY A 154 -6.22 -4.30 22.00
CA GLY A 154 -5.38 -4.43 23.19
C GLY A 154 -3.95 -4.92 22.92
N ALA A 155 -3.59 -5.19 21.66
CA ALA A 155 -2.27 -5.71 21.32
C ALA A 155 -1.15 -4.68 21.54
N ARG A 156 0.03 -5.16 21.91
CA ARG A 156 1.29 -4.42 21.76
C ARG A 156 1.76 -4.57 20.32
N VAL A 157 2.18 -3.49 19.69
CA VAL A 157 2.71 -3.53 18.32
C VAL A 157 4.13 -3.00 18.31
N ASP A 158 5.09 -3.87 18.00
CA ASP A 158 6.48 -3.51 17.75
C ASP A 158 6.66 -3.36 16.23
N LEU A 159 6.61 -2.12 15.74
CA LEU A 159 6.82 -1.79 14.34
C LEU A 159 8.31 -1.79 14.04
N VAL A 160 8.75 -2.64 13.12
CA VAL A 160 10.17 -2.83 12.78
C VAL A 160 10.43 -2.49 11.31
N PRO A 161 11.65 -2.06 10.95
CA PRO A 161 12.02 -1.85 9.54
C PRO A 161 11.83 -3.10 8.68
N TRP A 162 11.59 -2.91 7.38
CA TRP A 162 11.38 -3.98 6.39
C TRP A 162 12.44 -5.09 6.41
N ASN A 163 13.70 -4.76 6.75
CA ASN A 163 14.84 -5.67 6.78
C ASN A 163 15.23 -6.12 8.20
N HIS A 164 14.41 -5.84 9.20
CA HIS A 164 14.68 -6.25 10.57
C HIS A 164 14.79 -7.78 10.68
N LYS A 165 15.82 -8.26 11.37
CA LYS A 165 16.00 -9.69 11.65
C LYS A 165 14.89 -10.15 12.59
N LEU A 166 14.14 -11.17 12.17
CA LEU A 166 13.02 -11.71 12.93
C LEU A 166 13.48 -12.86 13.83
N ASP A 167 12.92 -12.90 15.04
CA ASP A 167 13.14 -13.97 16.02
C ASP A 167 11.79 -14.30 16.68
N SER A 168 11.32 -15.54 16.46
CA SER A 168 10.01 -16.02 16.90
C SER A 168 9.80 -15.95 18.41
N LYS A 169 10.88 -15.93 19.19
CA LYS A 169 10.84 -15.87 20.65
C LYS A 169 10.38 -14.52 21.19
N ASN A 170 10.52 -13.47 20.38
CA ASN A 170 10.30 -12.09 20.83
C ASN A 170 8.86 -11.59 20.61
N PHE A 171 8.01 -12.36 19.94
CA PHE A 171 6.62 -11.98 19.66
C PHE A 171 5.65 -13.17 19.74
N ASP A 172 4.37 -12.86 19.86
CA ASP A 172 3.27 -13.83 19.87
C ASP A 172 2.66 -14.00 18.48
N GLY A 173 2.78 -12.99 17.61
CA GLY A 173 2.38 -13.05 16.21
C GLY A 173 3.20 -12.12 15.32
N LEU A 174 3.32 -12.50 14.04
CA LEU A 174 4.01 -11.72 13.02
C LEU A 174 3.00 -11.09 12.07
N PHE A 175 3.10 -9.78 11.87
CA PHE A 175 2.30 -9.03 10.91
C PHE A 175 3.18 -8.49 9.79
N LEU A 176 2.78 -8.73 8.54
CA LEU A 176 3.46 -8.23 7.35
C LEU A 176 2.55 -7.20 6.67
N SER A 177 2.97 -5.93 6.67
CA SER A 177 2.13 -4.84 6.22
C SER A 177 1.92 -4.81 4.71
N ASN A 178 1.04 -3.91 4.26
CA ASN A 178 1.03 -3.51 2.85
C ASN A 178 2.32 -2.76 2.47
N GLY A 179 2.52 -2.54 1.17
CA GLY A 179 3.67 -1.78 0.69
C GLY A 179 3.63 -1.52 -0.81
N PRO A 180 4.53 -0.65 -1.32
CA PRO A 180 4.74 -0.41 -2.74
C PRO A 180 5.77 -1.39 -3.34
N GLY A 181 5.77 -1.48 -4.68
CA GLY A 181 6.83 -2.15 -5.43
C GLY A 181 6.59 -3.64 -5.67
N ASP A 182 7.64 -4.29 -6.14
CA ASP A 182 7.66 -5.71 -6.51
C ASP A 182 8.16 -6.56 -5.33
N PRO A 183 7.44 -7.61 -4.88
CA PRO A 183 7.92 -8.50 -3.83
C PRO A 183 9.28 -9.16 -4.14
N ILE A 184 9.64 -9.34 -5.43
CA ILE A 184 10.89 -9.98 -5.84
C ILE A 184 12.13 -9.18 -5.40
N VAL A 185 12.02 -7.84 -5.30
CA VAL A 185 13.16 -7.00 -4.86
C VAL A 185 13.34 -7.00 -3.34
N CYS A 186 12.42 -7.59 -2.57
CA CYS A 186 12.43 -7.64 -1.11
C CYS A 186 13.05 -8.94 -0.56
N LYS A 187 14.13 -9.42 -1.17
CA LYS A 187 14.77 -10.71 -0.84
C LYS A 187 15.10 -10.85 0.66
N GLU A 188 15.66 -9.82 1.28
CA GLU A 188 16.05 -9.85 2.69
C GLU A 188 14.83 -10.08 3.62
N THR A 189 13.69 -9.43 3.34
CA THR A 189 12.45 -9.65 4.09
C THR A 189 11.94 -11.06 3.89
N VAL A 190 11.95 -11.58 2.65
CA VAL A 190 11.54 -12.95 2.35
C VAL A 190 12.40 -13.96 3.09
N ASP A 191 13.72 -13.77 3.12
CA ASP A 191 14.65 -14.65 3.82
C ASP A 191 14.44 -14.60 5.35
N ASN A 192 14.06 -13.46 5.91
CA ASN A 192 13.69 -13.36 7.32
C ASN A 192 12.36 -14.09 7.62
N ILE A 193 11.37 -14.00 6.73
CA ILE A 193 10.08 -14.72 6.88
C ILE A 193 10.31 -16.23 6.80
N LYS A 194 11.15 -16.71 5.87
CA LYS A 194 11.51 -18.14 5.76
C LYS A 194 12.06 -18.69 7.07
N LYS A 195 12.98 -17.97 7.71
CA LYS A 195 13.52 -18.38 9.02
C LYS A 195 12.46 -18.49 10.12
N VAL A 196 11.43 -17.63 10.08
CA VAL A 196 10.31 -17.73 11.02
C VAL A 196 9.45 -18.95 10.72
N LEU A 197 9.20 -19.25 9.44
CA LEU A 197 8.44 -20.44 9.02
C LEU A 197 9.17 -21.76 9.36
N GLU A 198 10.50 -21.77 9.28
CA GLU A 198 11.36 -22.91 9.61
C GLU A 198 11.59 -23.07 11.13
N SER A 199 11.16 -22.11 11.94
CA SER A 199 11.30 -22.16 13.40
C SER A 199 10.45 -23.28 14.00
N SER A 200 10.96 -23.93 15.05
CA SER A 200 10.18 -24.89 15.84
C SER A 200 9.05 -24.25 16.64
N GLU A 201 9.13 -22.93 16.89
CA GLU A 201 8.07 -22.17 17.55
C GLU A 201 7.06 -21.65 16.53
N VAL A 202 5.93 -22.33 16.42
CA VAL A 202 4.85 -21.93 15.52
C VAL A 202 4.19 -20.65 16.03
N LYS A 203 4.21 -19.60 15.20
CA LYS A 203 3.58 -18.30 15.47
C LYS A 203 2.56 -17.97 14.37
N PRO A 204 1.39 -17.39 14.69
CA PRO A 204 0.47 -16.86 13.68
C PRO A 204 1.14 -15.78 12.83
N ILE A 205 1.02 -15.88 11.51
CA ILE A 205 1.51 -14.90 10.55
C ILE A 205 0.33 -14.33 9.77
N PHE A 206 0.22 -13.01 9.72
CA PHE A 206 -0.82 -12.32 8.95
C PHE A 206 -0.21 -11.30 8.00
N GLY A 207 -0.39 -11.52 6.70
CA GLY A 207 0.11 -10.63 5.64
C GLY A 207 -1.02 -9.90 4.91
N ILE A 208 -0.85 -8.59 4.69
CA ILE A 208 -1.79 -7.76 3.92
C ILE A 208 -1.13 -7.25 2.63
N CYS A 209 -1.78 -7.43 1.48
CA CYS A 209 -1.31 -6.91 0.19
C CYS A 209 0.12 -7.37 -0.13
N LEU A 210 1.13 -6.50 -0.06
CA LEU A 210 2.53 -6.89 -0.22
C LEU A 210 2.95 -7.94 0.81
N GLY A 211 2.50 -7.85 2.07
CA GLY A 211 2.77 -8.86 3.09
C GLY A 211 2.26 -10.26 2.73
N HIS A 212 1.12 -10.35 2.03
CA HIS A 212 0.62 -11.62 1.48
C HIS A 212 1.56 -12.15 0.38
N GLN A 213 2.03 -11.27 -0.51
CA GLN A 213 2.95 -11.64 -1.59
C GLN A 213 4.33 -12.07 -1.07
N LEU A 214 4.84 -11.41 -0.03
CA LEU A 214 6.11 -11.76 0.63
C LEU A 214 6.01 -13.11 1.34
N LEU A 215 4.91 -13.36 2.05
CA LEU A 215 4.65 -14.66 2.67
C LEU A 215 4.56 -15.78 1.62
N ALA A 216 3.81 -15.54 0.54
CA ALA A 216 3.73 -16.48 -0.58
C ALA A 216 5.11 -16.74 -1.23
N SER A 217 5.93 -15.70 -1.38
CA SER A 217 7.29 -15.84 -1.91
C SER A 217 8.21 -16.61 -0.96
N ALA A 218 8.02 -16.46 0.36
CA ALA A 218 8.76 -17.20 1.37
C ALA A 218 8.52 -18.71 1.29
N ILE A 219 7.29 -19.12 0.96
CA ILE A 219 6.91 -20.54 0.79
C ILE A 219 7.18 -21.06 -0.63
N GLY A 220 7.85 -20.27 -1.49
CA GLY A 220 8.28 -20.69 -2.83
C GLY A 220 7.29 -20.40 -3.96
N CYS A 221 6.18 -19.69 -3.70
CA CYS A 221 5.27 -19.29 -4.77
C CYS A 221 5.89 -18.22 -5.68
N LYS A 222 5.43 -18.19 -6.94
CA LYS A 222 5.81 -17.14 -7.89
C LYS A 222 4.82 -15.98 -7.83
N THR A 223 5.34 -14.77 -7.95
CA THR A 223 4.55 -13.55 -8.12
C THR A 223 4.69 -13.05 -9.56
N PHE A 224 3.69 -12.31 -10.03
CA PHE A 224 3.72 -11.73 -11.38
C PHE A 224 3.12 -10.33 -11.39
N LYS A 225 3.59 -9.48 -12.31
CA LYS A 225 3.05 -8.15 -12.56
C LYS A 225 1.72 -8.29 -13.31
N MET A 226 0.65 -7.77 -12.74
CA MET A 226 -0.66 -7.72 -13.38
C MET A 226 -0.66 -6.66 -14.48
N LYS A 227 -1.54 -6.80 -15.47
CA LYS A 227 -1.65 -5.84 -16.58
C LYS A 227 -1.86 -4.41 -16.07
N TYR A 228 -2.93 -4.17 -15.32
CA TYR A 228 -3.28 -2.86 -14.76
C TYR A 228 -3.61 -2.91 -13.25
N GLY A 229 -3.37 -4.06 -12.61
CA GLY A 229 -3.56 -4.28 -11.18
C GLY A 229 -5.02 -4.21 -10.70
N ASN A 230 -5.17 -4.31 -9.40
CA ASN A 230 -6.44 -4.23 -8.69
C ASN A 230 -6.40 -2.99 -7.78
N ARG A 231 -7.11 -1.94 -8.17
CA ARG A 231 -7.05 -0.60 -7.56
C ARG A 231 -8.44 0.00 -7.44
N GLY A 232 -9.02 -0.01 -6.24
CA GLY A 232 -10.36 0.51 -6.01
C GLY A 232 -10.94 0.06 -4.67
N HIS A 233 -12.17 0.49 -4.39
CA HIS A 233 -12.88 0.17 -3.15
C HIS A 233 -14.07 -0.79 -3.35
N ASN A 234 -14.18 -1.36 -4.56
CA ASN A 234 -15.32 -2.13 -5.03
C ASN A 234 -14.89 -3.48 -5.61
N LEU A 235 -13.84 -4.10 -5.08
CA LEU A 235 -13.32 -5.36 -5.62
C LEU A 235 -13.92 -6.56 -4.87
N PRO A 236 -14.66 -7.44 -5.55
CA PRO A 236 -15.29 -8.59 -4.93
C PRO A 236 -14.30 -9.73 -4.69
N CYS A 237 -14.20 -10.21 -3.45
CA CYS A 237 -13.42 -11.40 -3.09
C CYS A 237 -14.33 -12.49 -2.53
N LEU A 238 -14.28 -13.68 -3.14
CA LEU A 238 -14.98 -14.87 -2.70
C LEU A 238 -14.12 -15.63 -1.70
N HIS A 239 -14.67 -15.92 -0.51
CA HIS A 239 -14.05 -16.78 0.48
C HIS A 239 -14.30 -18.26 0.13
N HIS A 240 -13.25 -19.08 0.02
CA HIS A 240 -13.40 -20.45 -0.48
C HIS A 240 -14.20 -21.39 0.42
N SER A 241 -13.97 -21.39 1.73
CA SER A 241 -14.70 -22.29 2.64
C SER A 241 -16.17 -21.89 2.86
N THR A 242 -16.45 -20.59 3.08
CA THR A 242 -17.80 -20.12 3.40
C THR A 242 -18.65 -19.73 2.18
N LYS A 243 -18.03 -19.60 0.99
CA LYS A 243 -18.65 -19.09 -0.24
C LYS A 243 -19.22 -17.67 -0.13
N ARG A 244 -18.89 -16.93 0.94
CA ARG A 244 -19.30 -15.53 1.10
C ARG A 244 -18.45 -14.64 0.19
N CYS A 245 -19.10 -13.68 -0.47
CA CYS A 245 -18.44 -12.64 -1.24
C CYS A 245 -18.34 -11.35 -0.41
N PHE A 246 -17.17 -10.72 -0.42
CA PHE A 246 -16.90 -9.48 0.31
C PHE A 246 -16.45 -8.39 -0.67
N MET A 247 -16.94 -7.16 -0.47
CA MET A 247 -16.41 -5.99 -1.18
C MET A 247 -15.16 -5.49 -0.46
N THR A 248 -14.06 -5.35 -1.21
CA THR A 248 -12.74 -5.06 -0.65
C THR A 248 -12.12 -3.80 -1.25
N SER A 249 -11.27 -3.15 -0.45
CA SER A 249 -10.36 -2.11 -0.92
C SER A 249 -9.03 -2.75 -1.29
N GLN A 250 -8.61 -2.56 -2.54
CA GLN A 250 -7.37 -3.11 -3.06
C GLN A 250 -6.54 -2.02 -3.73
N ASN A 251 -5.23 -2.14 -3.63
CA ASN A 251 -4.27 -1.29 -4.31
C ASN A 251 -2.96 -2.05 -4.52
N HIS A 252 -2.94 -2.96 -5.48
CA HIS A 252 -1.73 -3.71 -5.86
C HIS A 252 -1.62 -3.88 -7.38
N GLY A 253 -0.38 -3.93 -7.86
CA GLY A 253 -0.04 -4.19 -9.26
C GLY A 253 0.56 -5.57 -9.50
N PHE A 254 0.75 -6.37 -8.44
CA PHE A 254 1.32 -7.70 -8.47
C PHE A 254 0.34 -8.68 -7.83
N ALA A 255 0.41 -9.95 -8.23
CA ALA A 255 -0.40 -11.03 -7.69
C ALA A 255 0.44 -12.29 -7.49
N VAL A 256 -0.06 -13.20 -6.65
CA VAL A 256 0.53 -14.52 -6.41
C VAL A 256 -0.05 -15.50 -7.42
N ASN A 257 0.78 -16.34 -8.03
CA ASN A 257 0.30 -17.43 -8.86
C ASN A 257 -0.14 -18.61 -7.98
N ALA A 258 -1.45 -18.74 -7.75
CA ALA A 258 -2.03 -19.81 -6.93
C ALA A 258 -1.69 -21.23 -7.43
N HIS A 259 -1.41 -21.42 -8.72
CA HIS A 259 -0.97 -22.72 -9.25
C HIS A 259 0.43 -23.15 -8.79
N THR A 260 1.17 -22.26 -8.14
CA THR A 260 2.50 -22.55 -7.57
C THR A 260 2.47 -22.86 -6.08
N LEU A 261 1.28 -22.91 -5.47
CA LEU A 261 1.12 -23.32 -4.07
C LEU A 261 1.47 -24.81 -3.91
N THR A 262 2.15 -25.14 -2.81
CA THR A 262 2.38 -26.53 -2.40
C THR A 262 1.15 -27.10 -1.69
N SER A 263 1.11 -28.42 -1.49
CA SER A 263 -0.03 -29.11 -0.86
C SER A 263 -0.32 -28.70 0.60
N GLU A 264 0.61 -28.00 1.24
CA GLU A 264 0.47 -27.49 2.62
C GLU A 264 -0.24 -26.13 2.69
N TRP A 265 -0.51 -25.51 1.54
CA TRP A 265 -1.12 -24.19 1.46
C TRP A 265 -2.34 -24.20 0.54
N GLU A 266 -3.33 -23.39 0.89
CA GLU A 266 -4.55 -23.24 0.10
C GLU A 266 -4.91 -21.77 -0.15
N PRO A 267 -5.54 -21.45 -1.28
CA PRO A 267 -6.09 -20.12 -1.52
C PRO A 267 -7.30 -19.86 -0.60
N LEU A 268 -7.23 -18.81 0.22
CA LEU A 268 -8.33 -18.43 1.10
C LEU A 268 -9.41 -17.61 0.39
N PHE A 269 -8.99 -16.69 -0.48
CA PHE A 269 -9.86 -15.81 -1.26
C PHE A 269 -9.47 -15.81 -2.74
N THR A 270 -10.45 -15.54 -3.61
CA THR A 270 -10.24 -15.27 -5.04
C THR A 270 -11.05 -14.06 -5.47
N ASN A 271 -10.46 -13.19 -6.29
CA ASN A 271 -11.14 -12.09 -6.94
C ASN A 271 -12.15 -12.62 -7.97
N VAL A 272 -13.41 -12.22 -7.83
CA VAL A 272 -14.50 -12.73 -8.69
C VAL A 272 -14.44 -12.15 -10.10
N ASN A 273 -13.83 -10.98 -10.29
CA ASN A 273 -13.77 -10.31 -11.59
C ASN A 273 -12.71 -10.91 -12.53
N ASP A 274 -11.56 -11.32 -12.00
CA ASP A 274 -10.40 -11.72 -12.81
C ASP A 274 -9.76 -13.06 -12.39
N GLY A 275 -10.27 -13.71 -11.33
CA GLY A 275 -9.82 -15.01 -10.88
C GLY A 275 -8.47 -15.01 -10.15
N THR A 276 -7.90 -13.83 -9.86
CA THR A 276 -6.64 -13.70 -9.13
C THR A 276 -6.77 -13.85 -7.62
#